data_AF-A0A7N2QZP8-F1
#
_entry.id   AF-A0A7N2QZP8-F1
#
_cell.length_a   1.000
_cell.length_b   1.000
_cell.length_c   1.000
_cell.angle_alpha   90.00
_cell.angle_beta   90.00
_cell.angle_gamma   90.00
#
_symmetry.space_group_name_H-M   'P 1'
#
loop_
_entity.id
_entity.type
_entity.pdbx_description
1 polymer ?
#
loop_
_entity_poly.entity_id
_entity_poly.type
_entity_poly.pdbx_seq_one_letter_code
_entity_poly.pdbx_strand_id
1 'polypeptide(L)'
;MGLGPPPSGPVDPLPLFQDVPVSKRQSLFIRKLQICCFQFDFSNKLKLAREKEIKRQSLMELVDFIQFGSGKITETCQEEMIQMVSVNVFRCLPPASHENTGQEFADPEEEEPYLEPCWPHLQLV
;
A
#
# COMPACT_ATOMS: atom_id res chain seq x y z
N MET A 1 -17.79 2.96 11.62
CA MET A 1 -16.49 2.32 11.32
C MET A 1 -15.46 3.43 11.20
N GLY A 2 -14.74 3.71 12.28
CA GLY A 2 -13.72 4.76 12.27
C GLY A 2 -12.43 4.21 11.69
N LEU A 3 -12.11 4.60 10.46
CA LEU A 3 -10.73 4.55 10.00
C LEU A 3 -9.98 5.57 10.87
N GLY A 4 -9.26 5.08 11.88
CA GLY A 4 -8.37 5.93 12.65
C GLY A 4 -7.41 6.65 11.71
N PRO A 5 -6.94 7.86 12.06
CA PRO A 5 -5.97 8.56 11.24
C PRO A 5 -4.78 7.63 10.93
N PRO A 6 -4.26 7.64 9.69
CA PRO A 6 -3.12 6.81 9.34
C PRO A 6 -1.99 7.08 10.35
N PRO A 7 -1.26 6.04 10.77
CA PRO A 7 -0.18 6.21 11.72
C PRO A 7 0.76 7.32 11.23
N SER A 8 1.13 8.22 12.14
CA SER A 8 1.99 9.37 11.87
C SER A 8 3.25 9.23 12.73
N GLY A 9 4.33 8.77 12.10
CA GLY A 9 5.58 8.43 12.77
C GLY A 9 6.66 8.07 11.73
N PRO A 10 7.94 8.04 12.14
CA PRO A 10 9.02 7.62 11.26
C PRO A 10 8.82 6.17 10.82
N VAL A 11 8.88 5.93 9.50
CA VAL A 11 8.86 4.58 8.93
C VAL A 11 10.30 4.07 8.91
N ASP A 12 10.59 3.18 9.85
CA ASP A 12 11.91 2.55 9.96
C ASP A 12 11.96 1.21 9.24
N PRO A 13 13.12 0.85 8.66
CA PRO A 13 13.30 -0.45 8.02
C PRO A 13 13.20 -1.56 9.06
N LEU A 14 12.46 -2.61 8.72
CA LEU A 14 12.39 -3.84 9.51
C LEU A 14 13.32 -4.91 8.93
N PRO A 15 13.77 -5.89 9.74
CA PRO A 15 14.56 -7.02 9.25
C PRO A 15 13.86 -7.79 8.12
N LEU A 16 14.63 -8.50 7.31
CA LEU A 16 14.10 -9.42 6.30
C LEU A 16 13.53 -10.68 6.96
N PHE A 17 12.53 -11.31 6.34
CA PHE A 17 11.97 -12.56 6.86
C PHE A 17 12.99 -13.71 6.99
N GLN A 18 13.98 -13.75 6.09
CA GLN A 18 15.04 -14.76 6.11
C GLN A 18 16.01 -14.59 7.29
N ASP A 19 16.15 -13.36 7.80
CA ASP A 19 17.09 -13.02 8.88
C ASP A 19 16.49 -13.23 10.27
N VAL A 20 15.22 -13.62 10.36
CA VAL A 20 14.53 -13.85 11.63
C VAL A 20 14.12 -15.32 11.83
N PRO A 21 14.15 -15.83 13.08
CA PRO A 21 13.64 -17.16 13.40
C PRO A 21 12.17 -17.31 13.01
N VAL A 22 11.76 -18.52 12.59
CA VAL A 22 10.38 -18.83 12.19
C VAL A 22 9.35 -18.42 13.25
N SER A 23 9.68 -18.59 14.54
CA SER A 23 8.83 -18.18 15.66
C SER A 23 8.54 -16.67 15.74
N LYS A 24 9.39 -15.83 15.14
CA LYS A 24 9.21 -14.37 15.10
C LYS A 24 8.60 -13.87 13.78
N ARG A 25 8.51 -14.71 12.75
CA ARG A 25 8.04 -14.31 11.41
C ARG A 25 6.61 -13.80 11.40
N GLN A 26 5.70 -14.38 12.18
CA GLN A 26 4.33 -13.88 12.27
C GLN A 26 4.23 -12.46 12.86
N SER A 27 4.98 -12.20 13.95
CA SER A 27 5.01 -10.85 14.53
C SER A 27 5.62 -9.83 13.57
N LEU A 28 6.66 -10.23 12.83
CA LEU A 28 7.26 -9.41 11.78
C LEU A 28 6.29 -9.13 10.63
N PHE A 29 5.50 -10.13 10.22
CA PHE A 29 4.47 -10.00 9.18
C PHE A 29 3.45 -8.92 9.54
N ILE A 30 2.88 -8.97 10.75
CA ILE A 30 1.95 -7.96 11.26
C ILE A 30 2.62 -6.57 11.27
N ARG A 31 3.86 -6.46 11.76
CA ARG A 31 4.54 -5.17 11.83
C ARG A 31 4.85 -4.58 10.45
N LYS A 32 5.16 -5.42 9.45
CA LYS A 32 5.29 -4.99 8.05
C LYS A 32 3.94 -4.54 7.48
N LEU A 33 2.83 -5.23 7.75
CA LEU A 33 1.48 -4.77 7.36
C LEU A 33 1.15 -3.39 7.94
N GLN A 34 1.48 -3.15 9.22
CA GLN A 34 1.28 -1.86 9.86
C GLN A 34 2.11 -0.73 9.21
N ILE A 35 3.34 -1.01 8.78
CA ILE A 35 4.12 -0.07 7.95
C ILE A 35 3.41 0.20 6.62
N CYS A 36 2.84 -0.83 6.00
CA CYS A 36 2.13 -0.69 4.74
C CYS A 36 0.80 0.09 4.86
N CYS A 37 0.30 0.34 6.07
CA CYS A 37 -0.84 1.23 6.32
C CYS A 37 -0.48 2.73 6.22
N PHE A 38 0.80 3.11 6.23
CA PHE A 38 1.19 4.51 6.08
C PHE A 38 0.90 5.01 4.67
N GLN A 39 0.10 6.06 4.55
CA GLN A 39 -0.21 6.70 3.28
C GLN A 39 0.84 7.77 2.95
N PHE A 40 1.23 7.84 1.67
CA PHE A 40 2.18 8.82 1.19
C PHE A 40 1.54 9.67 0.11
N ASP A 41 1.86 10.96 0.13
CA ASP A 41 1.57 11.86 -0.97
C ASP A 41 2.63 11.67 -2.07
N PHE A 42 2.19 11.17 -3.23
CA PHE A 42 3.03 10.93 -4.41
C PHE A 42 3.10 12.13 -5.36
N SER A 43 2.36 13.21 -5.11
CA SER A 43 2.46 14.45 -5.91
C SER A 43 3.85 15.08 -5.79
N ASN A 44 4.48 15.00 -4.61
CA ASN A 44 5.88 15.36 -4.39
C ASN A 44 6.77 14.10 -4.33
N LYS A 45 7.47 13.81 -5.41
CA LYS A 45 8.33 12.62 -5.54
C LYS A 45 9.51 12.59 -4.57
N LEU A 46 10.04 13.75 -4.16
CA LEU A 46 11.22 13.84 -3.30
C LEU A 46 10.89 13.78 -1.81
N LYS A 47 9.66 14.17 -1.42
CA LYS A 47 9.22 14.12 -0.03
C LYS A 47 9.06 12.67 0.42
N LEU A 48 9.72 12.33 1.51
CA LEU A 48 9.68 11.00 2.14
C LEU A 48 10.08 9.86 1.19
N ALA A 49 11.03 10.11 0.27
CA ALA A 49 11.47 9.12 -0.72
C ALA A 49 12.01 7.84 -0.07
N ARG A 50 12.73 7.97 1.05
CA ARG A 50 13.27 6.84 1.82
C ARG A 50 12.14 5.99 2.41
N GLU A 51 11.15 6.62 3.04
CA GLU A 51 10.02 5.94 3.68
C GLU A 51 9.10 5.28 2.63
N LYS A 52 8.92 5.92 1.48
CA LYS A 52 8.23 5.32 0.32
C LYS A 52 8.93 4.05 -0.14
N GLU A 53 10.26 4.05 -0.23
CA GLU A 53 11.01 2.85 -0.60
C GLU A 53 10.92 1.75 0.46
N ILE A 54 10.96 2.09 1.76
CA ILE A 54 10.78 1.12 2.85
C ILE A 54 9.41 0.43 2.76
N LYS A 55 8.34 1.19 2.50
CA LYS A 55 7.00 0.62 2.30
C LYS A 55 6.97 -0.30 1.07
N ARG A 56 7.57 0.13 -0.05
CA ARG A 56 7.63 -0.69 -1.29
C ARG A 56 8.34 -2.03 -1.06
N GLN A 57 9.48 -2.01 -0.39
CA GLN A 57 10.24 -3.21 -0.04
C GLN A 57 9.46 -4.12 0.92
N SER A 58 8.81 -3.54 1.93
CA SER A 58 7.97 -4.29 2.86
C SER A 58 6.79 -4.97 2.16
N LEU A 59 6.14 -4.30 1.20
CA LEU A 59 5.08 -4.88 0.39
C LEU A 59 5.58 -6.07 -0.45
N MET A 60 6.73 -5.94 -1.13
CA MET A 60 7.31 -7.06 -1.89
C MET A 60 7.62 -8.26 -1.01
N GLU A 61 8.23 -8.04 0.16
CA GLU A 61 8.50 -9.13 1.10
C GLU A 61 7.23 -9.82 1.61
N LEU A 62 6.13 -9.08 1.80
CA LEU A 62 4.83 -9.64 2.19
C LEU A 62 4.26 -10.53 1.08
N VAL A 63 4.34 -10.07 -0.17
CA VAL A 63 3.92 -10.86 -1.36
C VAL A 63 4.70 -12.16 -1.43
N ASP A 64 6.04 -12.09 -1.34
CA ASP A 64 6.90 -13.27 -1.37
C ASP A 64 6.57 -14.22 -0.20
N PHE A 65 6.42 -13.68 1.02
CA PHE A 65 6.12 -14.47 2.21
C PHE A 65 4.83 -15.30 2.04
N ILE A 66 3.80 -14.71 1.43
CA ILE A 66 2.52 -15.37 1.15
C ILE A 66 2.68 -16.42 0.04
N GLN A 67 3.32 -16.06 -1.08
CA GLN A 67 3.47 -16.96 -2.23
C GLN A 67 4.30 -18.21 -1.91
N PHE A 68 5.38 -18.07 -1.14
CA PHE A 68 6.24 -19.18 -0.78
C PHE A 68 5.74 -19.98 0.44
N GLY A 69 4.54 -19.69 0.97
CA GLY A 69 3.93 -20.46 2.06
C GLY A 69 4.74 -20.43 3.36
N SER A 70 5.46 -19.33 3.63
CA SER A 70 6.49 -19.24 4.68
C SER A 70 5.94 -19.19 6.12
N GLY A 71 4.63 -19.32 6.32
CA GLY A 71 4.01 -19.40 7.63
C GLY A 71 2.50 -19.63 7.57
N LYS A 72 1.92 -20.11 8.69
CA LYS A 72 0.47 -20.21 8.87
C LYS A 72 -0.12 -18.80 8.96
N ILE A 73 -1.08 -18.46 8.09
CA ILE A 73 -1.86 -17.23 8.23
C ILE A 73 -2.90 -17.44 9.32
N THR A 74 -2.82 -16.65 10.38
CA THR A 74 -3.79 -16.67 11.50
C THR A 74 -4.92 -15.68 11.24
N GLU A 75 -6.01 -15.78 11.99
CA GLU A 75 -7.13 -14.82 11.94
C GLU A 75 -6.65 -13.38 12.16
N THR A 76 -5.80 -13.14 13.17
CA THR A 76 -5.19 -11.82 13.39
C THR A 76 -4.38 -11.31 12.18
N CYS A 77 -3.66 -12.20 11.49
CA CYS A 77 -2.96 -11.80 10.26
C CYS A 77 -3.96 -11.41 9.15
N GLN A 78 -5.09 -12.10 9.04
CA GLN A 78 -6.13 -11.76 8.06
C GLN A 78 -6.76 -10.41 8.36
N GLU A 79 -7.08 -10.11 9.62
CA GLU A 79 -7.62 -8.81 10.03
C GLU A 79 -6.66 -7.66 9.66
N GLU A 80 -5.37 -7.81 9.96
CA GLU A 80 -4.35 -6.82 9.62
C GLU A 80 -4.16 -6.67 8.10
N MET A 81 -4.24 -7.77 7.34
CA MET A 81 -4.22 -7.73 5.87
C MET A 81 -5.42 -6.97 5.31
N ILE A 82 -6.63 -7.26 5.81
CA ILE A 82 -7.87 -6.59 5.40
C ILE A 82 -7.77 -5.10 5.70
N GLN A 83 -7.27 -4.72 6.88
CA GLN A 83 -7.06 -3.33 7.24
C GLN A 83 -6.06 -2.63 6.30
N MET A 84 -4.92 -3.28 6.03
CA MET A 84 -3.87 -2.76 5.15
C MET A 84 -4.38 -2.58 3.71
N VAL A 85 -5.11 -3.55 3.17
CA VAL A 85 -5.75 -3.45 1.85
C VAL A 85 -6.78 -2.33 1.85
N SER A 86 -7.66 -2.29 2.84
CA SER A 86 -8.74 -1.30 2.93
C SER A 86 -8.23 0.14 2.93
N VAL A 87 -7.20 0.44 3.73
CA VAL A 87 -6.64 1.81 3.82
C VAL A 87 -5.89 2.23 2.56
N ASN A 88 -5.39 1.29 1.75
CA ASN A 88 -4.69 1.60 0.52
C ASN A 88 -5.62 1.66 -0.70
N VAL A 89 -6.63 0.78 -0.77
CA VAL A 89 -7.50 0.60 -1.94
C VAL A 89 -8.75 1.48 -1.86
N PHE A 90 -9.40 1.58 -0.71
CA PHE A 90 -10.65 2.34 -0.59
C PHE A 90 -10.36 3.83 -0.41
N ARG A 91 -10.33 4.54 -1.53
CA ARG A 91 -10.13 5.99 -1.61
C ARG A 91 -11.03 6.61 -2.69
N CYS A 92 -11.22 7.92 -2.63
CA CYS A 92 -11.88 8.64 -3.71
C CYS A 92 -11.03 8.54 -4.99
N LEU A 93 -11.69 8.21 -6.11
CA LEU A 93 -11.07 8.32 -7.41
C LEU A 93 -10.87 9.80 -7.75
N PRO A 94 -9.85 10.15 -8.56
CA PRO A 94 -9.75 11.51 -9.10
C PRO A 94 -11.04 11.84 -9.88
N PRO A 95 -11.44 13.13 -9.92
CA PRO A 95 -12.55 13.55 -10.76
C PRO A 95 -12.29 13.17 -12.21
N ALA A 96 -13.34 12.79 -12.94
CA ALA A 96 -13.21 12.50 -14.36
C ALA A 96 -12.84 13.78 -15.12
N SER A 97 -12.07 13.65 -16.21
CA SER A 97 -11.58 14.79 -17.00
C SER A 97 -12.70 15.71 -17.49
N HIS A 98 -13.90 15.16 -17.71
CA HIS A 98 -15.07 15.82 -18.26
C HIS A 98 -16.06 16.34 -17.20
N GLU A 99 -15.90 16.00 -15.92
CA GLU A 99 -16.85 16.39 -14.86
C GLU A 99 -16.92 17.91 -14.61
N ASN A 100 -15.89 18.67 -14.99
CA ASN A 100 -15.80 20.12 -14.71
C ASN A 100 -15.84 21.03 -15.94
N THR A 101 -15.84 20.48 -17.16
CA THR A 101 -15.63 21.28 -18.39
C THR A 101 -16.91 21.47 -19.21
N GLY A 102 -17.96 20.70 -18.94
CA GLY A 102 -19.22 20.75 -19.72
C GLY A 102 -19.05 20.34 -21.19
N GLN A 103 -17.92 19.74 -21.54
CA GLN A 103 -17.63 19.24 -22.89
C GLN A 103 -18.38 17.93 -23.13
N GLU A 104 -19.05 17.85 -24.28
CA GLU A 104 -19.71 16.64 -24.74
C GLU A 104 -18.68 15.50 -24.87
N PHE A 105 -19.14 14.27 -24.64
CA PHE A 105 -18.37 13.02 -24.70
C PHE A 105 -17.33 13.05 -25.83
N ALA A 106 -16.09 13.37 -25.46
CA ALA A 106 -14.95 13.20 -26.36
C ALA A 106 -14.84 11.72 -26.70
N ASP A 107 -14.32 11.41 -27.88
CA ASP A 107 -14.07 10.03 -28.28
C ASP A 107 -13.24 9.34 -27.18
N PRO A 108 -13.73 8.24 -26.56
CA PRO A 108 -12.98 7.55 -25.51
C PRO A 108 -11.61 7.06 -25.98
N GLU A 109 -11.36 6.98 -27.30
CA GLU A 109 -10.05 6.68 -27.87
C GLU A 109 -9.05 7.86 -27.82
N GLU A 110 -9.52 9.10 -27.68
CA GLU A 110 -8.69 10.31 -27.60
C GLU A 110 -8.38 10.76 -26.15
N GLU A 111 -8.99 10.14 -25.14
CA GLU A 111 -8.82 10.53 -23.74
C GLU A 111 -7.50 9.99 -23.16
N GLU A 112 -6.61 10.89 -22.70
CA GLU A 112 -5.35 10.49 -22.07
C GLU A 112 -5.64 9.75 -20.75
N PRO A 113 -5.15 8.51 -20.56
CA PRO A 113 -5.49 7.71 -19.40
C PRO A 113 -4.88 8.30 -18.12
N TYR A 114 -5.67 8.39 -17.05
CA TYR A 114 -5.17 8.78 -15.74
C TYR A 114 -4.15 7.75 -15.21
N LEU A 115 -2.92 8.20 -14.99
CA LEU A 115 -1.87 7.40 -14.37
C LEU A 115 -1.88 7.61 -12.85
N GLU A 116 -2.26 6.58 -12.11
CA GLU A 116 -2.32 6.60 -10.65
C GLU A 116 -0.92 6.85 -10.02
N PRO A 117 -0.67 8.00 -9.36
CA PRO A 117 0.64 8.30 -8.79
C PRO A 117 1.10 7.31 -7.72
N CYS A 118 0.15 6.69 -7.00
CA CYS A 118 0.43 5.70 -5.96
C CYS A 118 0.70 4.29 -6.52
N TRP A 119 0.68 4.10 -7.85
CA TRP A 119 0.86 2.80 -8.51
C TRP A 119 2.11 2.01 -8.08
N PRO A 120 3.27 2.63 -7.75
CA PRO A 120 4.43 1.90 -7.22
C PRO A 120 4.16 1.11 -5.95
N HIS A 121 3.19 1.52 -5.13
CA HIS A 121 2.74 0.77 -3.95
C HIS A 121 1.50 -0.06 -4.26
N LEU A 122 0.53 0.50 -4.98
CA LEU A 122 -0.77 -0.15 -5.18
C LEU A 122 -0.70 -1.43 -6.01
N GLN A 123 0.26 -1.57 -6.91
CA GLN A 123 0.43 -2.82 -7.66
C GLN A 123 0.87 -4.01 -6.78
N LEU A 124 1.38 -3.73 -5.57
CA LEU A 124 1.87 -4.72 -4.61
C LEU A 124 0.86 -5.00 -3.47
N VAL A 125 -0.14 -4.13 -3.31
CA VAL A 125 -1.23 -4.29 -2.34
C VAL A 125 -2.23 -5.28 -2.88
#